data_AF-A0A3A8WB38-F1
#
_entry.id   AF-A0A3A8WB38-F1
#
_cell.length_a   1.000
_cell.length_b   1.000
_cell.length_c   1.000
_cell.angle_alpha   90.00
_cell.angle_beta   90.00
_cell.angle_gamma   90.00
#
_symmetry.space_group_name_H-M   'P 1'
#
loop_
_entity.id
_entity.type
_entity.pdbx_description
1 polymer ?
#
loop_
_entity_poly.entity_id
_entity_poly.type
_entity_poly.pdbx_seq_one_letter_code
_entity_poly.pdbx_strand_id
1 'polypeptide(L)'
;MHEEDLDSAYRVTDIGKDVRGLAFGIKQDYMLTEECILELGRIMKKYICLQPDIEEYINQDAKKIFNGKRTLGVQIRMGGMLANFNEHPVVPSLDEYVDKVKSIFERGYGQIFLATDDSRALGRMKAEFGDSLKYYADTTRVDGIYSTYCINTDEPLHNYKCGLEVLRDMYTLAGCDGLVAGLSKVSFAAQIAKAAEGGSYSDLLILDKGLNHNSRRAPDVQQELKEFKKGNGKKEVIR
;
A
#
# COMPACT_ATOMS: atom_id res chain seq x y z
N MET A 1 -14.10 -21.33 9.87
CA MET A 1 -14.43 -20.51 8.69
C MET A 1 -13.86 -21.26 7.50
N HIS A 2 -14.70 -21.91 6.70
CA HIS A 2 -14.24 -22.81 5.63
C HIS A 2 -13.78 -22.02 4.41
N GLU A 3 -12.81 -22.57 3.66
CA GLU A 3 -12.23 -21.97 2.46
C GLU A 3 -13.29 -21.66 1.38
N GLU A 4 -14.37 -22.44 1.36
CA GLU A 4 -15.50 -22.29 0.44
C GLU A 4 -16.41 -21.08 0.76
N ASP A 5 -16.40 -20.58 2.01
CA ASP A 5 -17.20 -19.41 2.41
C ASP A 5 -16.58 -18.09 1.91
N LEU A 6 -15.28 -18.08 1.59
CA LEU A 6 -14.53 -16.89 1.17
C LEU A 6 -14.66 -16.56 -0.32
N ASP A 7 -14.93 -17.55 -1.19
CA ASP A 7 -14.97 -17.33 -2.66
C ASP A 7 -16.36 -16.87 -3.15
N SER A 8 -17.39 -16.88 -2.28
CA SER A 8 -18.76 -16.46 -2.63
C SER A 8 -19.07 -14.98 -2.33
N ALA A 9 -18.21 -14.30 -1.56
CA ALA A 9 -18.43 -12.91 -1.14
C ALA A 9 -18.04 -11.94 -2.28
N TYR A 10 -19.05 -11.57 -3.08
CA TYR A 10 -19.06 -10.38 -3.95
C TYR A 10 -18.06 -10.35 -5.11
N ARG A 11 -18.14 -11.32 -6.03
CA ARG A 11 -17.80 -11.01 -7.42
C ARG A 11 -18.91 -10.12 -8.00
N VAL A 12 -18.76 -8.81 -7.88
CA VAL A 12 -19.55 -7.83 -8.64
C VAL A 12 -19.12 -7.96 -10.11
N THR A 13 -19.77 -8.86 -10.85
CA THR A 13 -19.42 -9.17 -12.24
C THR A 13 -20.04 -8.22 -13.26
N ASP A 14 -20.76 -7.16 -12.84
CA ASP A 14 -21.51 -6.35 -13.80
C ASP A 14 -21.76 -4.90 -13.35
N ILE A 15 -20.69 -4.12 -13.13
CA ILE A 15 -20.79 -2.66 -13.18
C ILE A 15 -20.12 -2.19 -14.47
N GLY A 16 -20.85 -2.33 -15.58
CA GLY A 16 -20.50 -1.75 -16.89
C GLY A 16 -20.57 -0.22 -16.93
N LYS A 17 -20.32 0.48 -15.82
CA LYS A 17 -20.27 1.94 -15.74
C LYS A 17 -19.09 2.33 -14.88
N ASP A 18 -18.09 2.97 -15.50
CA ASP A 18 -16.99 3.59 -14.77
C ASP A 18 -17.56 4.74 -13.92
N VAL A 19 -18.01 4.43 -12.71
CA VAL A 19 -18.60 5.37 -11.75
C VAL A 19 -17.63 6.52 -11.48
N ARG A 20 -16.32 6.26 -11.53
CA ARG A 20 -15.28 7.28 -11.33
C ARG A 20 -15.23 8.25 -12.51
N GLY A 21 -15.22 7.72 -13.73
CA GLY A 21 -15.31 8.51 -14.96
C GLY A 21 -16.61 9.30 -15.07
N LEU A 22 -17.73 8.73 -14.64
CA LEU A 22 -19.06 9.35 -14.72
C LEU A 22 -19.31 10.40 -13.63
N ALA A 23 -18.92 10.13 -12.38
CA ALA A 23 -19.20 11.01 -11.25
C ALA A 23 -18.13 12.09 -11.06
N PHE A 24 -16.86 11.78 -11.39
CA PHE A 24 -15.72 12.65 -11.09
C PHE A 24 -14.88 13.00 -12.33
N GLY A 25 -15.23 12.51 -13.52
CA GLY A 25 -14.44 12.74 -14.73
C GLY A 25 -13.07 12.04 -14.73
N ILE A 26 -12.83 11.12 -13.79
CA ILE A 26 -11.54 10.43 -13.62
C ILE A 26 -11.47 9.28 -14.60
N LYS A 27 -10.60 9.41 -15.61
CA LYS A 27 -10.41 8.40 -16.66
C LYS A 27 -9.25 7.44 -16.40
N GLN A 28 -8.43 7.72 -15.37
CA GLN A 28 -7.21 6.97 -15.08
C GLN A 28 -7.19 6.55 -13.61
N ASP A 29 -6.76 5.31 -13.35
CA ASP A 29 -6.85 4.63 -12.06
C ASP A 29 -6.11 5.32 -10.90
N TYR A 30 -5.12 6.17 -11.20
CA TYR A 30 -4.24 6.81 -10.22
C TYR A 30 -4.45 8.33 -10.10
N MET A 31 -5.48 8.89 -10.73
CA MET A 31 -5.75 10.34 -10.74
C MET A 31 -6.96 10.67 -9.86
N LEU A 32 -6.84 10.47 -8.54
CA LEU A 32 -7.90 10.85 -7.60
C LEU A 32 -7.76 12.31 -7.18
N THR A 33 -8.86 13.07 -7.27
CA THR A 33 -8.96 14.43 -6.72
C THR A 33 -9.29 14.38 -5.24
N GLU A 34 -9.04 15.49 -4.53
CA GLU A 34 -9.44 15.64 -3.12
C GLU A 34 -10.95 15.44 -2.93
N GLU A 35 -11.76 16.01 -3.82
CA GLU A 35 -13.23 15.82 -3.82
C GLU A 35 -13.60 14.33 -3.92
N CYS A 36 -12.93 13.59 -4.81
CA CYS A 36 -13.15 12.15 -4.94
C CYS A 36 -12.74 11.40 -3.66
N ILE A 37 -11.61 11.75 -3.04
CA ILE A 37 -11.16 11.14 -1.78
C ILE A 37 -12.17 11.39 -0.66
N LEU A 38 -12.70 12.61 -0.53
CA LEU A 38 -13.69 12.95 0.49
C LEU A 38 -15.00 12.18 0.29
N GLU A 39 -15.47 12.08 -0.96
CA GLU A 39 -16.70 11.36 -1.27
C GLU A 39 -16.53 9.84 -1.09
N LEU A 40 -15.38 9.29 -1.48
CA LEU A 40 -15.04 7.90 -1.18
C LEU A 40 -14.90 7.67 0.34
N GLY A 41 -14.39 8.64 1.09
CA GLY A 41 -14.32 8.57 2.56
C GLY A 41 -15.72 8.51 3.18
N ARG A 42 -16.66 9.31 2.67
CA ARG A 42 -18.08 9.26 3.07
C ARG A 42 -18.71 7.90 2.77
N ILE A 43 -18.43 7.32 1.61
CA ILE A 43 -18.90 5.98 1.21
C ILE A 43 -18.30 4.91 2.11
N MET A 44 -16.98 4.95 2.33
CA MET A 44 -16.26 4.01 3.18
C MET A 44 -16.85 4.02 4.59
N LYS A 45 -17.01 5.20 5.21
CA LYS A 45 -17.61 5.35 6.55
C LYS A 45 -18.98 4.68 6.66
N LYS A 46 -19.79 4.73 5.60
CA LYS A 46 -21.16 4.24 5.62
C LYS A 46 -21.27 2.73 5.35
N TYR A 47 -20.39 2.17 4.53
CA TYR A 47 -20.60 0.85 3.94
C TYR A 47 -19.44 -0.13 4.11
N ILE A 48 -18.25 0.32 4.51
CA ILE A 48 -17.06 -0.52 4.63
C ILE A 48 -16.65 -0.53 6.10
N CYS A 49 -16.87 -1.66 6.76
CA CYS A 49 -16.54 -1.87 8.16
C CYS A 49 -15.58 -3.05 8.30
N LEU A 50 -14.61 -2.92 9.22
CA LEU A 50 -13.77 -4.03 9.63
C LEU A 50 -14.58 -5.03 10.45
N GLN A 51 -14.20 -6.31 10.38
CA GLN A 51 -14.67 -7.28 11.38
C GLN A 51 -14.06 -6.93 12.74
N PRO A 52 -14.79 -7.11 13.86
CA PRO A 52 -14.33 -6.64 15.18
C PRO A 52 -12.98 -7.18 15.63
N ASP A 53 -12.67 -8.43 15.30
CA ASP A 53 -11.39 -9.08 15.59
C ASP A 53 -10.23 -8.48 14.76
N ILE A 54 -10.49 -8.20 13.48
CA ILE A 54 -9.54 -7.52 12.60
C ILE A 54 -9.32 -6.08 13.01
N GLU A 55 -10.37 -5.37 13.39
CA GLU A 55 -10.29 -4.00 13.91
C GLU A 55 -9.43 -3.93 15.18
N GLU A 56 -9.68 -4.81 16.14
CA GLU A 56 -8.90 -4.87 17.37
C GLU A 56 -7.43 -5.18 17.09
N TYR A 57 -7.15 -6.15 16.21
CA TYR A 57 -5.79 -6.48 15.78
C TYR A 57 -5.06 -5.26 15.18
N ILE A 58 -5.68 -4.56 14.22
CA ILE A 58 -5.10 -3.40 13.56
C ILE A 58 -4.89 -2.25 14.56
N ASN A 59 -5.88 -1.98 15.41
CA ASN A 59 -5.84 -0.88 16.37
C ASN A 59 -4.76 -1.11 17.44
N GLN A 60 -4.61 -2.34 17.94
CA GLN A 60 -3.56 -2.68 18.89
C GLN A 60 -2.17 -2.49 18.30
N ASP A 61 -1.96 -2.93 17.07
CA ASP A 61 -0.67 -2.81 16.39
C ASP A 61 -0.34 -1.35 16.05
N ALA A 62 -1.30 -0.60 15.51
CA ALA A 62 -1.12 0.82 15.22
C ALA A 62 -0.82 1.62 16.50
N LYS A 63 -1.50 1.31 17.62
CA LYS A 63 -1.22 1.96 18.92
C LYS A 63 0.21 1.74 19.40
N LYS A 64 0.77 0.53 19.21
CA LYS A 64 2.17 0.22 19.53
C LYS A 64 3.14 1.01 18.65
N ILE A 65 2.82 1.15 17.36
CA ILE A 65 3.61 1.97 16.42
C ILE A 65 3.60 3.43 16.88
N PHE A 66 2.43 4.02 17.08
CA PHE A 66 2.31 5.45 17.40
C PHE A 66 2.92 5.79 18.74
N ASN A 67 2.64 5.01 19.80
CA ASN A 67 3.18 5.22 21.14
C ASN A 67 3.13 6.70 21.61
N GLY A 68 2.05 7.41 21.28
CA GLY A 68 1.84 8.83 21.61
C GLY A 68 2.72 9.84 20.86
N LYS A 69 3.49 9.42 19.85
CA LYS A 69 4.36 10.30 19.05
C LYS A 69 3.67 10.79 17.79
N ARG A 70 3.94 12.06 17.44
CA ARG A 70 3.61 12.61 16.13
C ARG A 70 4.36 11.82 15.04
N THR A 71 3.63 11.13 14.18
CA THR A 71 4.17 10.10 13.29
C THR A 71 3.99 10.49 11.82
N LEU A 72 5.08 10.46 11.07
CA LEU A 72 5.07 10.63 9.62
C LEU A 72 4.85 9.26 8.96
N GLY A 73 3.72 9.08 8.30
CA GLY A 73 3.47 7.91 7.47
C GLY A 73 4.29 7.99 6.18
N VAL A 74 4.96 6.91 5.82
CA VAL A 74 5.71 6.78 4.57
C VAL A 74 5.26 5.51 3.86
N GLN A 75 4.81 5.66 2.61
CA GLN A 75 4.41 4.54 1.78
C GLN A 75 5.30 4.46 0.54
N ILE A 76 6.01 3.35 0.40
CA ILE A 76 6.88 3.07 -0.74
C ILE A 76 6.40 1.77 -1.38
N ARG A 77 5.67 1.89 -2.48
CA ARG A 77 5.29 0.74 -3.32
C ARG A 77 6.35 0.50 -4.38
N MET A 78 6.95 -0.68 -4.35
CA MET A 78 7.87 -1.14 -5.40
C MET A 78 7.42 -2.54 -5.86
N GLY A 79 8.21 -3.58 -5.61
CA GLY A 79 7.87 -4.94 -6.04
C GLY A 79 7.46 -5.00 -7.52
N GLY A 80 6.28 -5.56 -7.78
CA GLY A 80 5.66 -5.64 -9.11
C GLY A 80 5.62 -4.32 -9.91
N MET A 81 5.57 -3.16 -9.24
CA MET A 81 5.58 -1.86 -9.93
C MET A 81 6.85 -1.59 -10.72
N LEU A 82 7.98 -2.18 -10.31
CA LEU A 82 9.27 -2.01 -10.99
C LEU A 82 9.34 -2.68 -12.37
N ALA A 83 8.34 -3.50 -12.72
CA ALA A 83 8.23 -4.07 -14.07
C ALA A 83 7.85 -3.01 -15.13
N ASN A 84 7.42 -1.81 -14.71
CA ASN A 84 7.07 -0.67 -15.57
C ASN A 84 5.97 -1.01 -16.59
N PHE A 85 4.91 -1.69 -16.14
CA PHE A 85 3.75 -1.99 -16.98
C PHE A 85 3.06 -0.70 -17.44
N ASN A 86 2.45 -0.75 -18.62
CA ASN A 86 1.71 0.38 -19.17
C ASN A 86 0.64 0.87 -18.18
N GLU A 87 0.47 2.19 -18.11
CA GLU A 87 -0.46 2.90 -17.22
C GLU A 87 -0.22 2.70 -15.72
N HIS A 88 0.86 2.02 -15.33
CA HIS A 88 1.30 1.96 -13.94
C HIS A 88 2.19 3.16 -13.62
N PRO A 89 2.12 3.71 -12.40
CA PRO A 89 2.99 4.78 -11.96
C PRO A 89 4.47 4.53 -12.19
N VAL A 90 5.18 5.58 -12.60
CA VAL A 90 6.64 5.62 -12.59
C VAL A 90 7.10 5.68 -11.13
N VAL A 91 7.80 4.65 -10.69
CA VAL A 91 8.25 4.52 -9.30
C VAL A 91 9.36 5.55 -9.03
N PRO A 92 9.20 6.46 -8.03
CA PRO A 92 10.28 7.33 -7.60
C PRO A 92 11.48 6.53 -7.06
N SER A 93 12.69 7.06 -7.24
CA SER A 93 13.88 6.44 -6.68
C SER A 93 13.86 6.50 -5.15
N LEU A 94 14.58 5.58 -4.51
CA LEU A 94 14.68 5.57 -3.05
C LEU A 94 15.35 6.84 -2.50
N ASP A 95 16.28 7.43 -3.24
CA ASP A 95 16.92 8.68 -2.84
C ASP A 95 15.95 9.86 -2.91
N GLU A 96 15.10 9.92 -3.94
CA GLU A 96 14.00 10.90 -3.99
C GLU A 96 13.04 10.75 -2.80
N TYR A 97 12.68 9.52 -2.43
CA TYR A 97 11.89 9.28 -1.23
C TYR A 97 12.61 9.77 0.03
N VAL A 98 13.87 9.39 0.21
CA VAL A 98 14.65 9.75 1.39
C VAL A 98 14.75 11.26 1.55
N ASP A 99 15.09 11.98 0.48
CA ASP A 99 15.21 13.44 0.51
C ASP A 99 13.90 14.11 0.93
N LYS A 100 12.78 13.64 0.37
CA LYS A 100 11.45 14.21 0.68
C LYS A 100 10.96 13.83 2.07
N VAL A 101 11.16 12.58 2.49
CA VAL A 101 10.82 12.13 3.83
C VAL A 101 11.62 12.91 4.86
N LYS A 102 12.93 13.09 4.66
CA LYS A 102 13.80 13.87 5.55
C LYS A 102 13.32 15.30 5.70
N SER A 103 13.04 15.99 4.58
CA SER A 103 12.55 17.38 4.59
C SER A 103 11.23 17.55 5.34
N ILE A 104 10.31 16.58 5.26
CA ILE A 104 9.03 16.65 5.98
C ILE A 104 9.20 16.21 7.43
N PHE A 105 10.01 15.18 7.69
CA PHE A 105 10.28 14.68 9.04
C PHE A 105 10.86 15.77 9.96
N GLU A 106 11.75 16.60 9.42
CA GLU A 106 12.34 17.76 10.12
C GLU A 106 11.32 18.84 10.54
N ARG A 107 10.07 18.77 10.06
CA ARG A 107 8.95 19.66 10.48
C ARG A 107 8.34 19.29 11.83
N GLY A 108 9.11 18.62 12.69
CA GLY A 108 8.72 18.28 14.06
C GLY A 108 7.97 16.96 14.21
N TYR A 109 8.23 15.98 13.34
CA TYR A 109 7.75 14.61 13.54
C TYR A 109 8.68 13.86 14.51
N GLY A 110 8.12 13.06 15.41
CA GLY A 110 8.88 12.31 16.41
C GLY A 110 9.32 10.92 15.95
N GLN A 111 8.70 10.39 14.91
CA GLN A 111 9.05 9.12 14.26
C GLN A 111 8.42 8.99 12.87
N ILE A 112 8.85 7.96 12.14
CA ILE A 112 8.34 7.57 10.83
C ILE A 112 7.71 6.18 10.94
N PHE A 113 6.53 5.98 10.34
CA PHE A 113 6.00 4.64 10.07
C PHE A 113 6.16 4.32 8.59
N LEU A 114 6.84 3.23 8.27
CA LEU A 114 7.07 2.78 6.89
C LEU A 114 6.18 1.58 6.54
N ALA A 115 5.32 1.78 5.54
CA ALA A 115 4.62 0.73 4.82
C ALA A 115 5.30 0.50 3.46
N THR A 116 5.84 -0.70 3.26
CA THR A 116 6.48 -1.07 2.00
C THR A 116 6.43 -2.57 1.78
N ASP A 117 6.22 -2.97 0.53
CA ASP A 117 6.27 -4.35 0.05
C ASP A 117 7.68 -4.76 -0.40
N ASP A 118 8.68 -3.91 -0.19
CA ASP A 118 10.01 -4.07 -0.76
C ASP A 118 11.11 -4.03 0.31
N SER A 119 11.93 -5.09 0.32
CA SER A 119 13.01 -5.25 1.30
C SER A 119 14.15 -4.25 1.08
N ARG A 120 14.40 -3.80 -0.16
CA ARG A 120 15.42 -2.78 -0.46
C ARG A 120 14.97 -1.42 0.03
N ALA A 121 13.69 -1.09 -0.14
CA ALA A 121 13.11 0.12 0.43
C ALA A 121 13.24 0.13 1.96
N LEU A 122 12.88 -0.98 2.63
CA LEU A 122 13.08 -1.11 4.07
C LEU A 122 14.56 -0.92 4.46
N GLY A 123 15.48 -1.58 3.76
CA GLY A 123 16.92 -1.47 4.02
C GLY A 123 17.44 -0.03 3.90
N ARG A 124 17.07 0.66 2.82
CA ARG A 124 17.48 2.04 2.55
C ARG A 124 16.91 3.04 3.56
N MET A 125 15.64 2.89 3.92
CA MET A 125 15.00 3.75 4.92
C MET A 125 15.57 3.48 6.32
N LYS A 126 15.86 2.22 6.66
CA LYS A 126 16.47 1.85 7.94
C LYS A 126 17.88 2.43 8.08
N ALA A 127 18.66 2.42 6.99
CA ALA A 127 19.99 3.03 6.96
C ALA A 127 19.95 4.55 7.19
N GLU A 128 18.92 5.24 6.68
CA GLU A 128 18.79 6.70 6.84
C GLU A 128 18.23 7.11 8.21
N PHE A 129 17.14 6.46 8.65
CA PHE A 129 16.33 6.96 9.76
C PHE A 129 16.54 6.19 11.08
N GLY A 130 17.26 5.06 11.05
CA GLY A 130 17.64 4.30 12.24
C GLY A 130 16.45 4.04 13.19
N ASP A 131 16.61 4.42 14.46
CA ASP A 131 15.63 4.18 15.52
C ASP A 131 14.31 4.95 15.36
N SER A 132 14.33 6.03 14.57
CA SER A 132 13.13 6.82 14.24
C SER A 132 12.20 6.08 13.27
N LEU A 133 12.68 5.03 12.60
CA LEU A 133 11.89 4.24 11.67
C LEU A 133 11.13 3.12 12.41
N LYS A 134 9.80 3.13 12.30
CA LYS A 134 8.90 2.06 12.71
C LYS A 134 8.33 1.36 11.49
N TYR A 135 8.16 0.06 11.59
CA TYR A 135 7.57 -0.79 10.55
C TYR A 135 7.12 -2.09 11.21
N TYR A 136 6.20 -2.80 10.57
CA TYR A 136 5.87 -4.14 10.99
C TYR A 136 6.89 -5.14 10.43
N ALA A 137 7.54 -5.86 11.35
CA ALA A 137 8.62 -6.78 11.03
C ALA A 137 8.14 -8.07 10.36
N ASP A 138 6.88 -8.44 10.60
CA ASP A 138 6.20 -9.61 10.05
C ASP A 138 5.58 -9.39 8.66
N THR A 139 5.56 -8.15 8.15
CA THR A 139 5.05 -7.85 6.79
C THR A 139 5.88 -8.54 5.72
N THR A 140 5.19 -9.25 4.83
CA THR A 140 5.73 -9.92 3.66
C THR A 140 6.32 -8.91 2.67
N ARG A 141 7.58 -9.10 2.28
CA ARG A 141 8.30 -8.21 1.36
C ARG A 141 9.05 -9.00 0.31
N VAL A 142 9.21 -8.40 -0.86
CA VAL A 142 9.98 -8.95 -1.97
C VAL A 142 11.31 -8.20 -2.18
N ASP A 143 12.23 -8.84 -2.89
CA ASP A 143 13.38 -8.19 -3.53
C ASP A 143 13.30 -8.47 -5.02
N GLY A 144 12.70 -7.58 -5.79
CA GLY A 144 12.57 -7.77 -7.23
C GLY A 144 11.41 -7.03 -7.88
N ILE A 145 10.95 -7.58 -9.01
CA ILE A 145 9.92 -7.00 -9.87
C ILE A 145 8.60 -7.79 -9.79
N TYR A 146 8.39 -8.54 -8.72
CA TYR A 146 7.23 -9.41 -8.52
C TYR A 146 6.39 -8.92 -7.35
N SER A 147 5.11 -9.27 -7.36
CA SER A 147 4.19 -8.99 -6.26
C SER A 147 4.40 -9.94 -5.08
N THR A 148 4.03 -9.51 -3.87
CA THR A 148 4.18 -10.30 -2.63
C THR A 148 3.38 -11.61 -2.62
N TYR A 149 2.29 -11.71 -3.38
CA TYR A 149 1.56 -12.97 -3.55
C TYR A 149 2.33 -14.02 -4.36
N CYS A 150 3.42 -13.66 -5.03
CA CYS A 150 4.24 -14.60 -5.80
C CYS A 150 5.23 -15.39 -4.93
N ILE A 151 5.53 -14.89 -3.72
CA ILE A 151 6.40 -15.58 -2.77
C ILE A 151 5.57 -16.43 -1.80
N ASN A 152 6.20 -17.38 -1.13
CA ASN A 152 5.57 -18.22 -0.08
C ASN A 152 4.25 -18.89 -0.50
N THR A 153 4.12 -19.25 -1.78
CA THR A 153 2.86 -19.79 -2.33
C THR A 153 2.44 -21.13 -1.74
N ASP A 154 3.36 -21.81 -1.06
CA ASP A 154 3.11 -23.09 -0.39
C ASP A 154 2.63 -22.90 1.07
N GLU A 155 2.68 -21.67 1.61
CA GLU A 155 2.14 -21.36 2.94
C GLU A 155 0.60 -21.29 2.88
N PRO A 156 -0.11 -22.03 3.75
CA PRO A 156 -1.56 -21.93 3.84
C PRO A 156 -2.02 -20.50 4.09
N LEU A 157 -3.06 -20.05 3.38
CA LEU A 157 -3.67 -18.73 3.53
C LEU A 157 -2.71 -17.54 3.27
N HIS A 158 -1.60 -17.73 2.55
CA HIS A 158 -0.64 -16.66 2.24
C HIS A 158 -1.28 -15.39 1.65
N ASN A 159 -2.21 -15.54 0.71
CA ASN A 159 -2.90 -14.41 0.09
C ASN A 159 -3.79 -13.66 1.09
N TYR A 160 -4.45 -14.38 1.99
CA TYR A 160 -5.24 -13.78 3.07
C TYR A 160 -4.33 -12.98 4.01
N LYS A 161 -3.17 -13.55 4.39
CA LYS A 161 -2.16 -12.88 5.21
C LYS A 161 -1.65 -11.60 4.53
N CYS A 162 -1.26 -11.66 3.25
CA CYS A 162 -0.88 -10.48 2.47
C CYS A 162 -1.97 -9.40 2.48
N GLY A 163 -3.24 -9.81 2.34
CA GLY A 163 -4.40 -8.91 2.41
C GLY A 163 -4.54 -8.25 3.79
N LEU A 164 -4.37 -9.02 4.86
CA LEU A 164 -4.42 -8.51 6.24
C LEU A 164 -3.26 -7.55 6.56
N GLU A 165 -2.06 -7.86 6.07
CA GLU A 165 -0.87 -6.99 6.22
C GLU A 165 -1.07 -5.64 5.54
N VAL A 166 -1.54 -5.62 4.28
CA VAL A 166 -1.77 -4.35 3.57
C VAL A 166 -2.92 -3.54 4.19
N LEU A 167 -3.93 -4.21 4.74
CA LEU A 167 -5.02 -3.55 5.46
C LEU A 167 -4.51 -2.89 6.75
N ARG A 168 -3.69 -3.61 7.53
CA ARG A 168 -3.02 -3.08 8.72
C ARG A 168 -2.13 -1.87 8.38
N ASP A 169 -1.33 -1.97 7.33
CA ASP A 169 -0.48 -0.87 6.84
C ASP A 169 -1.33 0.34 6.45
N MET A 170 -2.40 0.15 5.68
CA MET A 170 -3.29 1.21 5.22
C MET A 170 -3.93 1.98 6.38
N TYR A 171 -4.49 1.28 7.37
CA TYR A 171 -5.09 1.93 8.54
C TYR A 171 -4.05 2.59 9.44
N THR A 172 -2.86 2.01 9.57
CA THR A 172 -1.75 2.65 10.31
C THR A 172 -1.30 3.93 9.61
N LEU A 173 -1.21 3.95 8.27
CA LEU A 173 -0.94 5.16 7.50
C LEU A 173 -2.04 6.21 7.69
N ALA A 174 -3.32 5.82 7.67
CA ALA A 174 -4.45 6.73 7.89
C ALA A 174 -4.40 7.42 9.26
N GLY A 175 -3.92 6.70 10.28
CA GLY A 175 -3.71 7.22 11.64
C GLY A 175 -2.49 8.14 11.80
N CYS A 176 -1.58 8.21 10.83
CA CYS A 176 -0.41 9.09 10.89
C CYS A 176 -0.79 10.58 10.77
N ASP A 177 0.03 11.46 11.34
CA ASP A 177 -0.20 12.92 11.31
C ASP A 177 0.21 13.56 9.98
N GLY A 178 1.12 12.93 9.24
CA GLY A 178 1.53 13.30 7.89
C GLY A 178 1.68 12.07 7.00
N LEU A 179 1.73 12.27 5.70
CA LEU A 179 1.92 11.21 4.72
C LEU A 179 2.87 11.65 3.59
N VAL A 180 3.92 10.86 3.35
CA VAL A 180 4.75 10.91 2.15
C VAL A 180 4.58 9.59 1.40
N ALA A 181 4.11 9.63 0.16
CA ALA A 181 3.86 8.41 -0.60
C ALA A 181 4.16 8.57 -2.09
N GLY A 182 4.23 7.46 -2.83
CA GLY A 182 4.08 7.50 -4.28
C GLY A 182 2.62 7.38 -4.70
N LEU A 183 2.37 7.43 -6.01
CA LEU A 183 1.10 7.00 -6.58
C LEU A 183 0.89 5.50 -6.31
N SER A 184 -0.05 5.18 -5.42
CA SER A 184 -0.38 3.81 -5.05
C SER A 184 -1.83 3.70 -4.62
N LYS A 185 -2.48 2.58 -4.92
CA LYS A 185 -3.83 2.30 -4.42
C LYS A 185 -3.87 2.27 -2.89
N VAL A 186 -2.79 1.84 -2.24
CA VAL A 186 -2.68 1.83 -0.77
C VAL A 186 -2.58 3.24 -0.19
N SER A 187 -1.79 4.13 -0.81
CA SER A 187 -1.67 5.52 -0.34
C SER A 187 -2.96 6.30 -0.53
N PHE A 188 -3.72 6.04 -1.59
CA PHE A 188 -5.07 6.57 -1.76
C PHE A 188 -6.07 5.98 -0.76
N ALA A 189 -6.05 4.67 -0.52
CA ALA A 189 -6.93 4.03 0.44
C ALA A 189 -6.69 4.54 1.88
N ALA A 190 -5.43 4.82 2.25
CA ALA A 190 -5.11 5.45 3.53
C ALA A 190 -5.67 6.89 3.64
N GLN A 191 -5.63 7.68 2.55
CA GLN A 191 -6.25 9.00 2.51
C GLN A 191 -7.78 8.92 2.64
N ILE A 192 -8.42 7.97 1.93
CA ILE A 192 -9.86 7.72 2.01
C ILE A 192 -10.27 7.30 3.43
N ALA A 193 -9.53 6.39 4.05
CA ALA A 193 -9.79 5.96 5.42
C ALA A 193 -9.64 7.11 6.42
N LYS A 194 -8.62 7.97 6.26
CA LYS A 194 -8.47 9.17 7.09
C LYS A 194 -9.64 10.14 6.93
N ALA A 195 -10.10 10.35 5.70
CA ALA A 195 -11.27 11.18 5.41
C ALA A 195 -12.57 10.58 5.98
N ALA A 196 -12.72 9.26 5.99
CA ALA A 196 -13.86 8.57 6.61
C ALA A 196 -13.97 8.88 8.12
N GLU A 197 -12.83 9.03 8.80
CA GLU A 197 -12.76 9.45 10.20
C GLU A 197 -12.85 10.98 10.41
N GLY A 198 -13.01 11.75 9.34
CA GLY A 198 -13.05 13.22 9.39
C GLY A 198 -11.69 13.87 9.66
N GLY A 199 -10.60 13.12 9.48
CA GLY A 199 -9.23 13.61 9.67
C GLY A 199 -8.61 14.15 8.39
N SER A 200 -7.51 14.88 8.55
CA SER A 200 -6.63 15.35 7.47
C SER A 200 -5.16 15.26 7.90
N TYR A 201 -4.24 15.17 6.94
CA TYR A 201 -2.81 15.17 7.23
C TYR A 201 -2.32 16.61 7.39
N SER A 202 -1.43 16.86 8.37
CA SER A 202 -0.74 18.15 8.51
C SER A 202 0.18 18.43 7.31
N ASP A 203 0.84 17.37 6.83
CA ASP A 203 1.70 17.39 5.66
C ASP A 203 1.32 16.19 4.79
N LEU A 204 0.91 16.44 3.54
CA LEU A 204 0.61 15.42 2.54
C LEU A 204 1.47 15.67 1.30
N LEU A 205 2.33 14.72 0.95
CA LEU A 205 3.15 14.75 -0.24
C LEU A 205 3.04 13.45 -1.02
N ILE A 206 2.55 13.54 -2.25
CA ILE A 206 2.55 12.45 -3.22
C ILE A 206 3.65 12.70 -4.25
N LEU A 207 4.64 11.82 -4.30
CA LEU A 207 5.69 11.81 -5.32
C LEU A 207 5.10 11.20 -6.60
N ASP A 208 4.55 12.08 -7.43
CA ASP A 208 3.97 11.75 -8.72
C ASP A 208 5.00 11.99 -9.85
N LYS A 209 5.40 10.92 -10.53
CA LYS A 209 6.28 10.95 -11.72
C LYS A 209 5.54 10.60 -13.01
N GLY A 210 4.21 10.64 -12.98
CA GLY A 210 3.35 10.23 -14.07
C GLY A 210 3.24 8.71 -14.22
N LEU A 211 2.65 8.29 -15.33
CA LEU A 211 2.43 6.89 -15.66
C LEU A 211 3.41 6.43 -16.75
N ASN A 212 3.72 5.15 -16.73
CA ASN A 212 4.44 4.52 -17.83
C ASN A 212 3.55 4.48 -19.08
N HIS A 213 4.09 4.91 -20.23
CA HIS A 213 3.43 4.82 -21.53
C HIS A 213 4.25 3.92 -22.45
N ASN A 214 3.86 2.64 -22.55
CA ASN A 214 4.58 1.63 -23.32
C ASN A 214 3.67 0.45 -23.71
N SER A 215 4.23 -0.61 -24.33
CA SER A 215 3.47 -1.78 -24.78
C SER A 215 3.47 -2.96 -23.79
N ARG A 216 4.04 -2.80 -22.58
CA ARG A 216 4.11 -3.87 -21.58
C ARG A 216 2.76 -4.01 -20.87
N ARG A 217 2.17 -5.19 -20.93
CA ARG A 217 0.92 -5.50 -20.22
C ARG A 217 1.25 -6.12 -18.87
N ALA A 218 0.52 -5.71 -17.84
CA ALA A 218 0.58 -6.38 -16.55
C ALA A 218 0.09 -7.84 -16.74
N PRO A 219 0.84 -8.84 -16.23
CA PRO A 219 0.40 -10.23 -16.26
C PRO A 219 -0.83 -10.40 -15.36
N ASP A 220 -1.63 -11.43 -15.64
CA ASP A 220 -2.54 -11.93 -14.60
C ASP A 220 -1.75 -12.66 -13.49
N VAL A 221 -2.43 -12.93 -12.38
CA VAL A 221 -1.81 -13.56 -11.20
C VAL A 221 -1.17 -14.91 -11.55
N GLN A 222 -1.80 -15.73 -12.40
CA GLN A 222 -1.29 -17.05 -12.76
C GLN A 222 -0.08 -16.95 -13.68
N GLN A 223 -0.08 -15.99 -14.60
CA GLN A 223 1.05 -15.69 -15.45
C GLN A 223 2.25 -15.22 -14.62
N GLU A 224 2.06 -14.27 -13.70
CA GLU A 224 3.16 -13.76 -12.85
C GLU A 224 3.74 -14.86 -11.97
N LEU A 225 2.89 -15.70 -11.37
CA LEU A 225 3.32 -16.87 -10.59
C LEU A 225 4.17 -17.85 -11.41
N LYS A 226 3.77 -18.13 -12.64
CA LYS A 226 4.51 -19.01 -13.54
C LYS A 226 5.87 -18.42 -13.92
N GLU A 227 5.92 -17.11 -14.17
CA GLU A 227 7.15 -16.39 -14.47
C GLU A 227 8.10 -16.36 -13.26
N PHE A 228 7.58 -16.10 -12.06
CA PHE A 228 8.33 -16.16 -10.81
C PHE A 228 8.94 -17.54 -10.57
N LYS A 229 8.14 -18.61 -10.70
CA LYS A 229 8.62 -20.00 -10.54
C LYS A 229 9.68 -20.37 -11.56
N LYS A 230 9.55 -19.90 -12.81
CA LYS A 230 10.57 -20.11 -13.85
C LYS A 230 11.88 -19.38 -13.55
N GLY A 231 11.81 -18.18 -12.98
CA GLY A 231 12.97 -17.38 -12.58
C GLY A 231 13.68 -17.92 -11.33
N ASN A 232 12.91 -18.40 -10.34
CA ASN A 232 13.42 -18.84 -9.05
C ASN A 232 13.59 -20.34 -8.88
N GLY A 233 13.18 -21.17 -9.85
CA GLY A 233 13.51 -22.61 -9.90
C GLY A 233 15.02 -22.94 -9.98
N LYS A 234 15.90 -21.96 -9.76
CA LYS A 234 17.37 -22.10 -9.63
C LYS A 234 17.96 -21.47 -8.36
N LYS A 235 17.17 -20.86 -7.47
CA LYS A 235 17.68 -20.28 -6.22
C LYS A 235 16.80 -20.69 -5.05
N GLU A 236 17.32 -21.59 -4.21
CA GLU A 236 16.77 -21.88 -2.90
C GLU A 236 16.68 -20.59 -2.08
N VAL A 237 15.52 -20.36 -1.47
CA VAL A 237 15.21 -19.19 -0.66
C VAL A 237 15.94 -19.33 0.68
N ILE A 238 16.87 -18.40 0.96
CA ILE A 238 17.53 -18.26 2.25
C ILE A 238 16.51 -17.61 3.21
N ARG A 239 16.28 -18.26 4.35
CA ARG A 239 15.42 -17.80 5.46
C ARG A 239 16.01 -16.62 6.20
#